data_AF-A0A941Y001-F1
#
_entry.id   AF-A0A941Y001-F1
#
_cell.length_a   1.000
_cell.length_b   1.000
_cell.length_c   1.000
_cell.angle_alpha   90.00
_cell.angle_beta   90.00
_cell.angle_gamma   90.00
#
_symmetry.space_group_name_H-M   'P 1'
#
loop_
_entity.id
_entity.type
_entity.pdbx_description
1 polymer ?
#
loop_
_entity_poly.entity_id
_entity_poly.type
_entity_poly.pdbx_seq_one_letter_code
_entity_poly.pdbx_strand_id
1 'polypeptide(L)'
;MRLIDFAARTISPEAIRAAGFDGVVAYVSRSRPGANLGAKPLTRDYADALRAAGLHIVSNYQFGKPGSAAAPSDFRRGFDGGVADARTALQLHEAAGGPDTAPIIFSIDEDIDLATWNRTAVQWFRGITSVLGVERTGIYGHSRACAWAIQDGVVGHSSTPGRRWAWQTRAWSFGVTEPAAVLFQRVIDTPSNPGPLVGGIRVDVNDVLAADFGQWDRSASPTAALASASAAAVAMPPFTESTEIRSPYHSSRGGTRVLWFALHTEDGNSGSARNLARYLSDNERRVSYHYTVDDDGKVFNIVDTDRTANSVLDPGNPKTINLAFAGSWANWSRERWFDRMRHGIDVAAWIAVRDARRYGLQPRVISPDEARRGITGITDHNGVRIATGRGTHTDVGPGFDWGYFIEKVNAFAAMTAPQPTPPGAAPHPGFTVASGETGPEVALIQDRLNTAAGAGLLVDGEFHSVTERAVTDYQRSRGLRPDGRVGARTWAILFDGSDATAPSDGRRDGGVVDFGAYYLVGGSCSGGPEGLASAEAAAAQDEAASVPATA
;
A
#
# COMPACT_ATOMS: atom_id res chain seq x y z
N MET A 1 11.88 25.78 -16.51
CA MET A 1 11.92 24.85 -17.66
C MET A 1 10.55 24.82 -18.32
N ARG A 2 10.50 24.82 -19.65
CA ARG A 2 9.27 24.76 -20.44
C ARG A 2 9.40 23.75 -21.57
N LEU A 3 8.35 22.95 -21.74
CA LEU A 3 8.23 22.01 -22.86
C LEU A 3 7.15 22.51 -23.81
N ILE A 4 7.19 22.03 -25.05
CA ILE A 4 6.15 22.26 -26.05
C ILE A 4 5.52 20.94 -26.49
N ASP A 5 4.26 20.98 -26.90
CA ASP A 5 3.62 19.86 -27.58
C ASP A 5 2.93 20.33 -28.85
N PHE A 6 2.97 19.46 -29.87
CA PHE A 6 2.48 19.76 -31.22
C PHE A 6 2.27 18.46 -32.00
N ALA A 7 1.22 18.44 -32.83
CA ALA A 7 0.85 17.25 -33.59
C ALA A 7 0.97 17.41 -35.12
N ALA A 8 0.97 18.64 -35.63
CA ALA A 8 0.80 18.91 -37.06
C ALA A 8 1.95 18.42 -37.94
N ARG A 9 3.20 18.69 -37.55
CA ARG A 9 4.44 18.22 -38.19
C ARG A 9 5.60 18.39 -37.21
N THR A 10 6.73 17.73 -37.46
CA THR A 10 7.95 17.88 -36.64
C THR A 10 8.53 19.29 -36.76
N ILE A 11 9.24 19.72 -35.71
CA ILE A 11 9.96 21.00 -35.62
C ILE A 11 11.43 20.65 -35.47
N SER A 12 12.35 21.33 -36.16
CA SER A 12 13.77 20.99 -35.99
C SER A 12 14.22 21.24 -34.54
N PRO A 13 15.05 20.37 -33.93
CA PRO A 13 15.56 20.57 -32.58
C PRO A 13 16.20 21.94 -32.36
N GLU A 14 16.89 22.48 -33.37
CA GLU A 14 17.51 23.80 -33.32
C GLU A 14 16.47 24.91 -33.19
N ALA A 15 15.35 24.81 -33.90
CA ALA A 15 14.27 25.79 -33.81
C ALA A 15 13.58 25.76 -32.45
N ILE A 16 13.43 24.58 -31.84
CA ILE A 16 12.89 24.43 -30.47
C ILE A 16 13.81 25.12 -29.46
N ARG A 17 15.12 24.85 -29.55
CA ARG A 17 16.13 25.44 -28.66
C ARG A 17 16.25 26.95 -28.87
N ALA A 18 16.25 27.43 -30.11
CA ALA A 18 16.29 28.85 -30.45
C ALA A 18 15.07 29.62 -29.93
N ALA A 19 13.91 28.95 -29.84
CA ALA A 19 12.71 29.51 -29.23
C ALA A 19 12.73 29.48 -27.67
N GLY A 20 13.79 28.95 -27.06
CA GLY A 20 13.98 28.94 -25.62
C GLY A 20 13.13 27.91 -24.87
N PHE A 21 12.85 26.78 -25.53
CA PHE A 21 12.22 25.60 -24.93
C PHE A 21 13.25 24.50 -24.64
N ASP A 22 12.99 23.74 -23.59
CA ASP A 22 13.92 22.77 -23.03
C ASP A 22 13.60 21.33 -23.46
N GLY A 23 12.50 21.13 -24.18
CA GLY A 23 12.08 19.81 -24.63
C GLY A 23 10.67 19.75 -25.17
N VAL A 24 10.20 18.53 -25.39
CA VAL A 24 8.90 18.24 -25.98
C VAL A 24 8.11 17.21 -25.18
N VAL A 25 6.78 17.36 -25.17
CA VAL A 25 5.88 16.23 -24.89
C VAL A 25 5.48 15.65 -26.25
N ALA A 26 5.93 14.44 -26.54
CA ALA A 26 5.86 13.81 -27.86
C ALA A 26 4.87 12.65 -27.88
N TYR A 27 4.19 12.48 -29.02
CA TYR A 27 3.10 11.51 -29.14
C TYR A 27 3.60 10.12 -29.53
N VAL A 28 3.39 9.14 -28.66
CA VAL A 28 3.56 7.70 -28.93
C VAL A 28 2.23 7.09 -29.39
N SER A 29 1.52 7.79 -30.26
CA SER A 29 0.25 7.37 -30.86
C SER A 29 0.25 7.60 -32.37
N ARG A 30 -0.59 6.87 -33.10
CA ARG A 30 -0.74 7.04 -34.56
C ARG A 30 -1.62 8.24 -34.88
N SER A 31 -1.50 8.78 -36.10
CA SER A 31 -2.50 9.71 -36.62
C SER A 31 -3.84 8.99 -36.81
N ARG A 32 -4.93 9.58 -36.32
CA ARG A 32 -6.29 9.05 -36.51
C ARG A 32 -6.76 9.20 -37.96
N PRO A 33 -7.75 8.40 -38.42
CA PRO A 33 -8.29 8.51 -39.77
C PRO A 33 -8.72 9.92 -40.13
N GLY A 34 -8.35 10.38 -41.33
CA GLY A 34 -8.66 11.72 -41.83
C GLY A 34 -7.83 12.85 -41.21
N ALA A 35 -6.95 12.57 -40.25
CA ALA A 35 -5.99 13.53 -39.73
C ALA A 35 -4.59 13.27 -40.34
N ASN A 36 -3.92 14.33 -40.80
CA ASN A 36 -2.54 14.28 -41.31
C ASN A 36 -1.60 14.88 -40.25
N LEU A 37 -1.41 14.18 -39.13
CA LEU A 37 -0.60 14.65 -38.01
C LEU A 37 0.85 14.15 -38.14
N GLY A 38 1.70 14.94 -38.80
CA GLY A 38 3.07 14.57 -39.15
C GLY A 38 4.03 14.44 -37.98
N ALA A 39 3.62 14.78 -36.75
CA ALA A 39 4.39 14.51 -35.53
C ALA A 39 3.90 13.27 -34.76
N LYS A 40 2.95 12.50 -35.33
CA LYS A 40 2.37 11.30 -34.71
C LYS A 40 2.58 10.05 -35.60
N PRO A 41 3.34 9.03 -35.17
CA PRO A 41 4.05 8.92 -33.90
C PRO A 41 5.43 9.61 -33.89
N LEU A 42 5.99 9.80 -32.69
CA LEU A 42 7.42 10.02 -32.49
C LEU A 42 8.22 8.88 -33.16
N THR A 43 9.26 9.23 -33.90
CA THR A 43 10.18 8.28 -34.54
C THR A 43 11.52 8.24 -33.82
N ARG A 44 12.28 7.14 -33.99
CA ARG A 44 13.62 7.00 -33.43
C ARG A 44 14.56 8.12 -33.88
N ASP A 45 14.63 8.37 -35.18
CA ASP A 45 15.51 9.40 -35.75
C ASP A 45 15.23 10.78 -35.18
N TYR A 46 13.95 11.11 -34.99
CA TYR A 46 13.57 12.41 -34.43
C TYR A 46 13.83 12.48 -32.92
N ALA A 47 13.58 11.39 -32.17
CA ALA A 47 13.94 11.31 -30.76
C ALA A 47 15.45 11.46 -30.55
N ASP A 48 16.27 10.75 -31.33
CA ASP A 48 17.72 10.86 -31.27
C ASP A 48 18.20 12.28 -31.62
N ALA A 49 17.58 12.93 -32.62
CA ALA A 49 17.90 14.32 -32.96
C ALA A 49 17.55 15.32 -31.84
N LEU A 50 16.39 15.15 -31.17
CA LEU A 50 16.01 15.96 -30.01
C LEU A 50 17.03 15.80 -28.87
N ARG A 51 17.38 14.56 -28.52
CA ARG A 51 18.33 14.25 -27.45
C ARG A 51 19.72 14.77 -27.77
N ALA A 52 20.19 14.63 -29.01
CA ALA A 52 21.47 15.17 -29.47
C ALA A 52 21.53 16.71 -29.34
N ALA A 53 20.40 17.40 -29.47
CA ALA A 53 20.29 18.84 -29.24
C ALA A 53 20.18 19.22 -27.76
N GLY A 54 20.15 18.25 -26.84
CA GLY A 54 20.00 18.45 -25.40
C GLY A 54 18.56 18.73 -24.97
N LEU A 55 17.56 18.36 -25.78
CA LEU A 55 16.15 18.58 -25.49
C LEU A 55 15.54 17.36 -24.81
N HIS A 56 14.78 17.59 -23.74
CA HIS A 56 14.05 16.54 -23.03
C HIS A 56 12.88 16.00 -23.86
N ILE A 57 12.55 14.72 -23.66
CA ILE A 57 11.40 14.05 -24.26
C ILE A 57 10.52 13.48 -23.14
N VAL A 58 9.21 13.73 -23.20
CA VAL A 58 8.19 13.07 -22.38
C VAL A 58 7.19 12.37 -23.32
N SER A 59 6.76 11.16 -22.99
CA SER A 59 5.79 10.42 -23.81
C SER A 59 4.35 10.74 -23.47
N ASN A 60 3.55 10.99 -24.50
CA ASN A 60 2.10 11.15 -24.41
C ASN A 60 1.37 10.24 -25.41
N TYR A 61 0.23 9.69 -25.02
CA TYR A 61 -0.69 8.96 -25.87
C TYR A 61 -2.01 9.70 -26.01
N GLN A 62 -2.37 9.98 -27.26
CA GLN A 62 -3.68 10.44 -27.66
C GLN A 62 -3.94 10.05 -29.11
N PHE A 63 -4.87 9.15 -29.35
CA PHE A 63 -5.27 8.74 -30.69
C PHE A 63 -6.58 9.44 -31.09
N GLY A 64 -7.64 9.22 -30.31
CA GLY A 64 -8.96 9.79 -30.50
C GLY A 64 -9.03 11.29 -30.26
N LYS A 65 -10.18 11.88 -30.62
CA LYS A 65 -10.49 13.28 -30.31
C LYS A 65 -11.99 13.45 -30.02
N PRO A 66 -12.39 14.34 -29.10
CA PRO A 66 -13.80 14.59 -28.84
C PRO A 66 -14.56 15.00 -30.11
N GLY A 67 -15.79 14.49 -30.24
CA GLY A 67 -16.66 14.77 -31.39
C GLY A 67 -16.28 14.07 -32.70
N SER A 68 -15.18 13.31 -32.75
CA SER A 68 -14.87 12.51 -33.94
C SER A 68 -15.72 11.24 -33.97
N ALA A 69 -16.51 11.07 -35.05
CA ALA A 69 -17.27 9.84 -35.27
C ALA A 69 -16.35 8.64 -35.60
N ALA A 70 -15.25 8.88 -36.31
CA ALA A 70 -14.33 7.82 -36.74
C ALA A 70 -13.32 7.41 -35.65
N ALA A 71 -12.97 8.32 -34.74
CA ALA A 71 -12.02 8.08 -33.66
C ALA A 71 -12.39 8.93 -32.43
N PRO A 72 -13.48 8.58 -31.72
CA PRO A 72 -13.90 9.30 -30.51
C PRO A 72 -12.82 9.22 -29.42
N SER A 73 -12.96 10.04 -28.38
CA SER A 73 -12.01 10.07 -27.27
C SER A 73 -11.71 8.70 -26.69
N ASP A 74 -10.41 8.43 -26.48
CA ASP A 74 -9.88 7.09 -26.26
C ASP A 74 -10.52 6.39 -25.05
N PHE A 75 -10.70 7.14 -23.95
CA PHE A 75 -11.27 6.61 -22.71
C PHE A 75 -12.64 5.97 -22.86
N ARG A 76 -13.42 6.34 -23.90
CA ARG A 76 -14.77 5.80 -24.15
C ARG A 76 -14.76 4.31 -24.44
N ARG A 77 -13.61 3.73 -24.79
CA ARG A 77 -13.45 2.29 -25.03
C ARG A 77 -13.28 1.46 -23.76
N GLY A 78 -13.26 2.08 -22.57
CA GLY A 78 -13.22 1.37 -21.29
C GLY A 78 -11.96 0.50 -21.15
N PHE A 79 -12.05 -0.55 -20.32
CA PHE A 79 -10.91 -1.39 -19.95
C PHE A 79 -10.16 -1.99 -21.16
N ASP A 80 -10.87 -2.68 -22.06
CA ASP A 80 -10.24 -3.33 -23.22
C ASP A 80 -9.60 -2.30 -24.17
N GLY A 81 -10.23 -1.13 -24.29
CA GLY A 81 -9.65 0.01 -24.98
C GLY A 81 -8.33 0.45 -24.38
N GLY A 82 -8.26 0.54 -23.05
CA GLY A 82 -7.07 0.92 -22.30
C GLY A 82 -5.93 -0.07 -22.46
N VAL A 83 -6.23 -1.37 -22.45
CA VAL A 83 -5.25 -2.42 -22.76
C VAL A 83 -4.69 -2.26 -24.17
N ALA A 84 -5.56 -2.07 -25.17
CA ALA A 84 -5.16 -1.91 -26.56
C ALA A 84 -4.30 -0.65 -26.78
N ASP A 85 -4.67 0.45 -26.13
CA ASP A 85 -3.95 1.72 -26.20
C ASP A 85 -2.59 1.65 -25.54
N ALA A 86 -2.52 1.06 -24.34
CA ALA A 86 -1.27 0.92 -23.63
C ALA A 86 -0.27 0.03 -24.39
N ARG A 87 -0.75 -1.06 -25.02
CA ARG A 87 0.10 -1.89 -25.90
C ARG A 87 0.61 -1.11 -27.11
N THR A 88 -0.25 -0.31 -27.74
CA THR A 88 0.15 0.53 -28.88
C THR A 88 1.14 1.61 -28.45
N ALA A 89 0.88 2.25 -27.32
CA ALA A 89 1.74 3.28 -26.75
C ALA A 89 3.12 2.74 -26.39
N LEU A 90 3.18 1.58 -25.71
CA LEU A 90 4.43 0.91 -25.35
C LEU A 90 5.23 0.54 -26.59
N GLN A 91 4.59 -0.08 -27.58
CA GLN A 91 5.25 -0.45 -28.84
C GLN A 91 5.87 0.78 -29.54
N LEU A 92 5.14 1.89 -29.62
CA LEU A 92 5.62 3.11 -30.28
C LEU A 92 6.67 3.85 -29.45
N HIS A 93 6.54 3.84 -28.13
CA HIS A 93 7.53 4.35 -27.19
C HIS A 93 8.87 3.62 -27.35
N GLU A 94 8.85 2.29 -27.31
CA GLU A 94 10.04 1.44 -27.49
C GLU A 94 10.64 1.61 -28.89
N ALA A 95 9.81 1.64 -29.94
CA ALA A 95 10.27 1.85 -31.31
C ALA A 95 10.96 3.20 -31.51
N ALA A 96 10.58 4.23 -30.75
CA ALA A 96 11.23 5.54 -30.74
C ALA A 96 12.47 5.61 -29.83
N GLY A 97 12.83 4.52 -29.13
CA GLY A 97 13.97 4.46 -28.21
C GLY A 97 13.67 4.94 -26.79
N GLY A 98 12.39 4.97 -26.41
CA GLY A 98 11.97 5.34 -25.06
C GLY A 98 12.40 4.31 -24.01
N PRO A 99 12.93 4.73 -22.85
CA PRO A 99 13.37 3.82 -21.81
C PRO A 99 12.19 3.25 -21.01
N ASP A 100 12.33 2.00 -20.56
CA ASP A 100 11.35 1.32 -19.71
C ASP A 100 11.17 1.99 -18.33
N THR A 101 12.05 2.90 -17.95
CA THR A 101 11.94 3.73 -16.75
C THR A 101 11.04 4.96 -16.93
N ALA A 102 10.77 5.39 -18.16
CA ALA A 102 9.95 6.59 -18.40
C ALA A 102 8.44 6.25 -18.36
N PRO A 103 7.60 7.11 -17.76
CA PRO A 103 6.15 6.96 -17.82
C PRO A 103 5.62 7.33 -19.21
N ILE A 104 4.41 6.86 -19.50
CA ILE A 104 3.62 7.30 -20.65
C ILE A 104 2.36 7.98 -20.11
N ILE A 105 2.15 9.23 -20.53
CA ILE A 105 0.97 10.02 -20.16
C ILE A 105 -0.18 9.68 -21.11
N PHE A 106 -1.38 9.40 -20.61
CA PHE A 106 -2.57 9.09 -21.40
C PHE A 106 -3.59 10.24 -21.31
N SER A 107 -4.08 10.69 -22.47
CA SER A 107 -4.85 11.93 -22.57
C SER A 107 -6.37 11.76 -22.40
N ILE A 108 -6.94 12.48 -21.44
CA ILE A 108 -8.36 12.85 -21.39
C ILE A 108 -8.48 14.29 -21.88
N ASP A 109 -8.67 14.43 -23.20
CA ASP A 109 -8.70 15.73 -23.89
C ASP A 109 -10.11 16.33 -23.98
N GLU A 110 -10.91 16.23 -22.92
CA GLU A 110 -12.23 16.89 -22.82
C GLU A 110 -12.63 17.16 -21.37
N ASP A 111 -13.64 18.03 -21.19
CA ASP A 111 -14.26 18.32 -19.90
C ASP A 111 -15.22 17.17 -19.51
N ILE A 112 -14.69 16.17 -18.80
CA ILE A 112 -15.50 15.08 -18.27
C ILE A 112 -15.99 15.38 -16.85
N ASP A 113 -17.19 14.93 -16.54
CA ASP A 113 -17.70 14.93 -15.17
C ASP A 113 -17.28 13.68 -14.39
N LEU A 114 -17.50 13.71 -13.07
CA LEU A 114 -17.17 12.60 -12.19
C LEU A 114 -17.96 11.33 -12.55
N ALA A 115 -19.18 11.47 -13.09
CA ALA A 115 -19.98 10.33 -13.51
C ALA A 115 -19.35 9.61 -14.71
N THR A 116 -18.83 10.37 -15.68
CA THR A 116 -18.09 9.85 -16.84
C THR A 116 -16.77 9.23 -16.41
N TRP A 117 -16.08 9.87 -15.46
CA TRP A 117 -14.87 9.32 -14.86
C TRP A 117 -15.11 7.93 -14.23
N ASN A 118 -16.03 7.86 -13.27
CA ASN A 118 -16.34 6.65 -12.51
C ASN A 118 -16.86 5.51 -13.39
N ARG A 119 -17.63 5.84 -14.43
CA ARG A 119 -18.26 4.84 -15.30
C ARG A 119 -17.28 4.27 -16.31
N THR A 120 -16.44 5.11 -16.90
CA THR A 120 -15.74 4.74 -18.13
C THR A 120 -14.25 5.09 -18.09
N ALA A 121 -13.88 6.31 -17.70
CA ALA A 121 -12.49 6.73 -17.77
C ALA A 121 -11.57 5.96 -16.81
N VAL A 122 -12.01 5.73 -15.57
CA VAL A 122 -11.24 4.93 -14.60
C VAL A 122 -11.03 3.50 -15.07
N GLN A 123 -11.99 2.93 -15.80
CA GLN A 123 -11.85 1.58 -16.36
C GLN A 123 -10.82 1.54 -17.49
N TRP A 124 -10.79 2.57 -18.34
CA TRP A 124 -9.74 2.72 -19.35
C TRP A 124 -8.35 2.83 -18.71
N PHE A 125 -8.20 3.63 -17.66
CA PHE A 125 -6.94 3.71 -16.90
C PHE A 125 -6.58 2.39 -16.20
N ARG A 126 -7.55 1.63 -15.67
CA ARG A 126 -7.31 0.27 -15.15
C ARG A 126 -6.83 -0.69 -16.24
N GLY A 127 -7.35 -0.56 -17.47
CA GLY A 127 -6.83 -1.29 -18.63
C GLY A 127 -5.38 -0.93 -18.95
N ILE A 128 -5.06 0.37 -18.95
CA ILE A 128 -3.69 0.87 -19.18
C ILE A 128 -2.72 0.35 -18.12
N THR A 129 -3.06 0.51 -16.85
CA THR A 129 -2.23 0.09 -15.72
C THR A 129 -2.02 -1.42 -15.67
N SER A 130 -2.94 -2.22 -16.22
CA SER A 130 -2.74 -3.68 -16.34
C SER A 130 -1.62 -4.06 -17.32
N VAL A 131 -1.22 -3.15 -18.21
CA VAL A 131 -0.14 -3.36 -19.19
C VAL A 131 1.16 -2.69 -18.73
N LEU A 132 1.09 -1.41 -18.34
CA LEU A 132 2.28 -0.62 -18.00
C LEU A 132 2.66 -0.67 -16.51
N GLY A 133 1.74 -1.10 -15.65
CA GLY A 133 1.82 -0.83 -14.22
C GLY A 133 1.43 0.63 -13.89
N VAL A 134 0.96 0.84 -12.65
CA VAL A 134 0.63 2.19 -12.15
C VAL A 134 1.86 3.10 -12.22
N GLU A 135 3.05 2.57 -11.88
CA GLU A 135 4.30 3.35 -11.81
C GLU A 135 4.72 4.02 -13.11
N ARG A 136 4.26 3.50 -14.26
CA ARG A 136 4.55 4.08 -15.58
C ARG A 136 3.34 4.75 -16.23
N THR A 137 2.21 4.80 -15.54
CA THR A 137 0.98 5.38 -16.07
C THR A 137 0.84 6.82 -15.62
N GLY A 138 0.77 7.75 -16.58
CA GLY A 138 0.43 9.14 -16.33
C GLY A 138 -0.90 9.55 -16.94
N ILE A 139 -1.45 10.68 -16.49
CA ILE A 139 -2.68 11.27 -17.00
C ILE A 139 -2.42 12.67 -17.54
N TYR A 140 -3.02 12.98 -18.68
CA TYR A 140 -3.29 14.35 -19.11
C TYR A 140 -4.78 14.65 -18.98
N GLY A 141 -5.14 15.81 -18.43
CA GLY A 141 -6.53 16.24 -18.31
C GLY A 141 -6.71 17.50 -17.46
N HIS A 142 -7.95 17.91 -17.22
CA HIS A 142 -8.24 19.02 -16.33
C HIS A 142 -7.91 18.67 -14.86
N SER A 143 -7.84 19.68 -14.00
CA SER A 143 -7.47 19.55 -12.58
C SER A 143 -8.21 18.42 -11.87
N ARG A 144 -9.55 18.38 -12.01
CA ARG A 144 -10.38 17.35 -11.38
C ARG A 144 -10.08 15.93 -11.88
N ALA A 145 -9.86 15.72 -13.18
CA ALA A 145 -9.53 14.41 -13.73
C ALA A 145 -8.17 13.93 -13.22
N CYS A 146 -7.18 14.84 -13.13
CA CYS A 146 -5.90 14.53 -12.49
C CYS A 146 -6.11 14.13 -11.02
N ALA A 147 -6.87 14.91 -10.26
CA ALA A 147 -7.18 14.61 -8.86
C ALA A 147 -7.89 13.25 -8.69
N TRP A 148 -8.88 12.94 -9.54
CA TRP A 148 -9.59 11.66 -9.51
C TRP A 148 -8.67 10.48 -9.86
N ALA A 149 -7.79 10.63 -10.85
CA ALA A 149 -6.82 9.59 -11.21
C ALA A 149 -5.84 9.28 -10.08
N ILE A 150 -5.37 10.33 -9.40
CA ILE A 150 -4.51 10.22 -8.23
C ILE A 150 -5.27 9.55 -7.08
N GLN A 151 -6.50 9.99 -6.82
CA GLN A 151 -7.36 9.45 -5.77
C GLN A 151 -7.69 7.96 -6.00
N ASP A 152 -7.92 7.57 -7.25
CA ASP A 152 -8.26 6.19 -7.63
C ASP A 152 -7.02 5.30 -7.80
N GLY A 153 -5.81 5.83 -7.59
CA GLY A 153 -4.57 5.07 -7.60
C GLY A 153 -4.19 4.51 -8.98
N VAL A 154 -4.64 5.16 -10.07
CA VAL A 154 -4.40 4.70 -11.44
C VAL A 154 -3.29 5.45 -12.16
N VAL A 155 -2.55 6.31 -11.45
CA VAL A 155 -1.38 7.03 -11.95
C VAL A 155 -0.21 6.92 -10.98
N GLY A 156 0.99 6.79 -11.54
CA GLY A 156 2.22 6.61 -10.79
C GLY A 156 2.76 7.88 -10.17
N HIS A 157 3.89 7.73 -9.48
CA HIS A 157 4.53 8.81 -8.74
C HIS A 157 5.85 9.23 -9.37
N SER A 158 6.11 10.53 -9.27
CA SER A 158 7.42 11.09 -9.61
C SER A 158 8.39 10.86 -8.46
N SER A 159 9.68 10.76 -8.76
CA SER A 159 10.72 10.75 -7.72
C SER A 159 10.82 12.11 -6.99
N THR A 160 10.16 13.16 -7.50
CA THR A 160 10.01 14.44 -6.80
C THR A 160 8.91 14.28 -5.74
N PRO A 161 9.20 14.51 -4.44
CA PRO A 161 8.21 14.32 -3.38
C PRO A 161 6.89 15.06 -3.62
N GLY A 162 5.78 14.37 -3.37
CA GLY A 162 4.43 14.92 -3.51
C GLY A 162 3.95 15.08 -4.97
N ARG A 163 4.72 14.63 -5.96
CA ARG A 163 4.37 14.73 -7.37
C ARG A 163 3.89 13.39 -7.93
N ARG A 164 2.98 13.45 -8.89
CA ARG A 164 2.36 12.33 -9.61
C ARG A 164 2.54 12.55 -11.11
N TRP A 165 2.45 11.50 -11.91
CA TRP A 165 2.50 11.60 -13.38
C TRP A 165 1.25 12.27 -13.99
N ALA A 166 0.87 13.43 -13.45
CA ALA A 166 -0.22 14.26 -13.92
C ALA A 166 0.34 15.44 -14.72
N TRP A 167 -0.15 15.54 -15.95
CA TRP A 167 0.03 16.69 -16.83
C TRP A 167 -1.30 17.41 -16.94
N GLN A 168 -1.45 18.46 -16.15
CA GLN A 168 -2.70 19.18 -16.10
C GLN A 168 -2.82 20.17 -17.26
N THR A 169 -3.97 20.25 -17.92
CA THR A 169 -4.30 21.39 -18.81
C THR A 169 -5.02 22.52 -18.09
N ARG A 170 -4.72 23.77 -18.46
CA ARG A 170 -5.52 24.93 -18.01
C ARG A 170 -6.97 24.85 -18.51
N ALA A 171 -7.20 24.22 -19.67
CA ALA A 171 -8.54 24.02 -20.19
C ALA A 171 -9.40 23.25 -19.17
N TRP A 172 -10.65 23.70 -18.99
CA TRP A 172 -11.63 23.05 -18.11
C TRP A 172 -11.22 22.92 -16.63
N SER A 173 -10.10 23.56 -16.22
CA SER A 173 -9.61 23.55 -14.85
C SER A 173 -10.16 24.71 -14.00
N PHE A 174 -10.85 25.66 -14.62
CA PHE A 174 -11.50 26.80 -13.93
C PHE A 174 -10.57 27.57 -12.97
N GLY A 175 -9.28 27.69 -13.32
CA GLY A 175 -8.27 28.37 -12.51
C GLY A 175 -7.67 27.53 -11.37
N VAL A 176 -8.14 26.30 -11.17
CA VAL A 176 -7.61 25.38 -10.17
C VAL A 176 -6.36 24.68 -10.70
N THR A 177 -5.34 24.54 -9.87
CA THR A 177 -4.13 23.76 -10.15
C THR A 177 -4.08 22.52 -9.25
N GLU A 178 -3.83 21.35 -9.84
CA GLU A 178 -3.56 20.10 -9.12
C GLU A 178 -2.13 20.16 -8.55
N PRO A 179 -1.97 20.27 -7.22
CA PRO A 179 -0.67 20.47 -6.59
C PRO A 179 0.32 19.32 -6.88
N ALA A 180 -0.17 18.11 -7.13
CA ALA A 180 0.67 16.95 -7.42
C ALA A 180 1.14 16.87 -8.89
N ALA A 181 0.64 17.72 -9.79
CA ALA A 181 1.02 17.65 -11.21
C ALA A 181 2.53 17.89 -11.43
N VAL A 182 3.13 17.13 -12.35
CA VAL A 182 4.52 17.32 -12.80
C VAL A 182 4.63 18.30 -13.96
N LEU A 183 3.56 18.44 -14.74
CA LEU A 183 3.48 19.32 -15.90
C LEU A 183 2.17 20.11 -15.86
N PHE A 184 2.20 21.36 -16.37
CA PHE A 184 1.01 22.19 -16.53
C PHE A 184 0.98 22.85 -17.91
N GLN A 185 0.00 22.52 -18.74
CA GLN A 185 -0.23 23.15 -20.04
C GLN A 185 -0.83 24.55 -19.82
N ARG A 186 0.04 25.56 -19.87
CA ARG A 186 -0.30 26.96 -19.65
C ARG A 186 -0.93 27.59 -20.89
N VAL A 187 -0.45 27.24 -22.08
CA VAL A 187 -0.92 27.76 -23.36
C VAL A 187 -1.44 26.60 -24.19
N ILE A 188 -2.71 26.71 -24.60
CA ILE A 188 -3.34 25.85 -25.59
C ILE A 188 -3.52 26.69 -26.86
N ASP A 189 -2.89 26.29 -27.96
CA ASP A 189 -3.00 26.90 -29.27
C ASP A 189 -4.44 26.75 -29.79
N THR A 190 -5.12 27.88 -29.83
CA THR A 190 -6.46 27.99 -30.39
C THR A 190 -6.54 29.27 -31.21
N PRO A 191 -7.52 29.41 -32.12
CA PRO A 191 -7.70 30.66 -32.85
C PRO A 191 -7.86 31.89 -31.94
N SER A 192 -8.47 31.73 -30.76
CA SER A 192 -8.70 32.80 -29.77
C SER A 192 -7.56 33.00 -28.78
N ASN A 193 -6.68 32.02 -28.61
CA ASN A 193 -5.48 32.09 -27.77
C ASN A 193 -4.32 31.39 -28.51
N PRO A 194 -3.73 32.04 -29.52
CA PRO A 194 -2.74 31.40 -30.37
C PRO A 194 -1.46 31.12 -29.59
N GLY A 195 -0.93 29.91 -29.77
CA GLY A 195 0.37 29.51 -29.26
C GLY A 195 1.52 30.26 -29.94
N PRO A 196 2.71 30.30 -29.32
CA PRO A 196 3.89 30.88 -29.95
C PRO A 196 4.28 30.12 -31.22
N LEU A 197 4.83 30.84 -32.20
CA LEU A 197 5.37 30.24 -33.42
C LEU A 197 6.77 29.70 -33.16
N VAL A 198 6.96 28.40 -33.36
CA VAL A 198 8.25 27.69 -33.28
C VAL A 198 8.45 26.91 -34.57
N GLY A 199 9.53 27.17 -35.30
CA GLY A 199 9.78 26.53 -36.61
C GLY A 199 8.64 26.69 -37.61
N GLY A 200 7.89 27.79 -37.52
CA GLY A 200 6.73 28.08 -38.38
C GLY A 200 5.45 27.29 -38.04
N ILE A 201 5.34 26.74 -36.83
CA ILE A 201 4.12 26.09 -36.33
C ILE A 201 3.75 26.73 -35.00
N ARG A 202 2.46 26.91 -34.73
CA ARG A 202 2.01 27.24 -33.39
C ARG A 202 2.02 26.00 -32.51
N VAL A 203 2.45 26.17 -31.27
CA VAL A 203 2.63 25.06 -30.32
C VAL A 203 1.93 25.36 -29.01
N ASP A 204 1.56 24.30 -28.31
CA ASP A 204 1.15 24.36 -26.92
C ASP A 204 2.39 24.56 -26.02
N VAL A 205 2.21 25.17 -24.86
CA VAL A 205 3.32 25.44 -23.91
C VAL A 205 3.01 24.88 -22.54
N ASN A 206 3.97 24.12 -22.02
CA ASN A 206 3.89 23.39 -20.78
C ASN A 206 4.97 23.87 -19.80
N ASP A 207 4.55 24.17 -18.58
CA ASP A 207 5.48 24.39 -17.47
C ASP A 207 5.87 23.07 -16.84
N VAL A 208 7.16 22.97 -16.47
CA VAL A 208 7.64 21.87 -15.64
C VAL A 208 7.58 22.25 -14.17
N LEU A 209 6.90 21.41 -13.38
CA LEU A 209 6.62 21.65 -11.95
C LEU A 209 7.44 20.75 -11.01
N ALA A 210 8.22 19.82 -11.58
CA ALA A 210 9.00 18.83 -10.84
C ALA A 210 10.38 18.62 -11.47
N ALA A 211 11.39 18.25 -10.66
CA ALA A 211 12.71 17.90 -11.18
C ALA A 211 12.65 16.58 -11.97
N ASP A 212 11.77 15.69 -11.53
CA ASP A 212 11.38 14.48 -12.23
C ASP A 212 9.97 14.64 -12.78
N PHE A 213 9.87 14.82 -14.08
CA PHE A 213 8.61 15.06 -14.77
C PHE A 213 8.34 14.02 -15.85
N GLY A 214 9.07 12.89 -15.81
CA GLY A 214 8.94 11.78 -16.75
C GLY A 214 9.84 11.90 -17.99
N GLN A 215 10.92 12.68 -17.92
CA GLN A 215 11.86 12.84 -19.01
C GLN A 215 12.66 11.57 -19.33
N TRP A 216 12.84 11.27 -20.61
CA TRP A 216 13.61 10.11 -21.08
C TRP A 216 15.10 10.18 -20.73
N ASP A 217 15.66 11.39 -20.64
CA ASP A 217 17.10 11.62 -20.45
C ASP A 217 17.56 11.64 -19.00
N ARG A 218 16.75 11.12 -18.08
CA ARG A 218 17.32 10.67 -16.82
C ARG A 218 18.16 9.43 -17.11
N SER A 219 19.45 9.66 -17.31
CA SER A 219 20.46 8.60 -17.15
C SER A 219 20.16 7.90 -15.83
N ALA A 220 19.99 6.57 -15.87
CA ALA A 220 20.36 5.78 -14.71
C ALA A 220 21.80 6.19 -14.40
N SER A 221 22.03 6.95 -13.32
CA SER A 221 23.38 7.29 -12.91
C SER A 221 24.18 5.98 -12.82
N PRO A 222 25.43 5.92 -13.30
CA PRO A 222 26.28 4.76 -13.13
C PRO A 222 26.72 4.67 -11.67
N THR A 223 25.82 4.22 -10.80
CA THR A 223 26.05 3.86 -9.41
C THR A 223 25.10 2.74 -9.01
N ALA A 224 25.21 1.62 -9.75
CA ALA A 224 24.99 0.29 -9.20
C ALA A 224 26.14 -0.16 -8.26
N ALA A 225 26.93 0.77 -7.70
CA ALA A 225 28.15 0.43 -6.96
C ALA A 225 28.38 1.20 -5.65
N LEU A 226 27.82 2.38 -5.41
CA LEU A 226 28.03 3.11 -4.15
C LEU A 226 26.84 4.00 -3.81
N ALA A 227 26.36 3.89 -2.56
CA ALA A 227 25.33 4.68 -1.86
C ALA A 227 23.86 4.30 -2.20
N SER A 228 23.06 3.62 -1.37
CA SER A 228 22.98 3.66 0.11
C SER A 228 23.04 5.09 0.66
N ALA A 229 21.88 5.62 1.05
CA ALA A 229 21.57 6.98 1.51
C ALA A 229 21.33 8.01 0.39
N SER A 230 20.16 8.62 0.21
CA SER A 230 18.93 8.70 1.01
C SER A 230 17.75 8.89 0.03
N ALA A 231 17.04 7.80 -0.29
CA ALA A 231 15.60 7.88 -0.17
C ALA A 231 15.33 8.08 1.32
N ALA A 232 14.28 8.81 1.71
CA ALA A 232 13.70 8.47 3.00
C ALA A 232 13.35 6.99 2.87
N ALA A 233 14.14 6.11 3.51
CA ALA A 233 13.72 4.74 3.71
C ALA A 233 12.30 4.86 4.25
N VAL A 234 11.36 4.15 3.64
CA VAL A 234 10.03 4.01 4.24
C VAL A 234 10.30 3.37 5.59
N ALA A 235 10.44 4.19 6.61
CA ALA A 235 10.77 3.74 7.94
C ALA A 235 9.50 3.12 8.51
N MET A 236 9.68 2.13 9.38
CA MET A 236 8.60 1.70 10.24
C MET A 236 8.01 2.95 10.92
N PRO A 237 6.68 3.15 10.91
CA PRO A 237 6.08 4.25 11.64
C PRO A 237 6.45 4.10 13.12
N PRO A 238 6.73 5.18 13.87
CA PRO A 238 7.00 5.04 15.30
C PRO A 238 5.75 4.52 16.00
N PHE A 239 5.82 3.39 16.70
CA PHE A 239 4.69 2.88 17.48
C PHE A 239 5.19 2.04 18.66
N THR A 240 4.31 1.77 19.62
CA THR A 240 4.58 0.81 20.70
C THR A 240 3.50 -0.26 20.71
N GLU A 241 3.89 -1.54 20.76
CA GLU A 241 2.94 -2.66 20.86
C GLU A 241 3.06 -3.39 22.20
N SER A 242 1.97 -3.39 22.97
CA SER A 242 1.90 -4.01 24.30
C SER A 242 1.07 -5.30 24.29
N THR A 243 1.42 -6.26 25.15
CA THR A 243 0.58 -7.42 25.54
C THR A 243 0.03 -7.31 26.96
N GLU A 244 0.22 -6.17 27.62
CA GLU A 244 -0.14 -5.99 29.04
C GLU A 244 -1.62 -6.27 29.29
N ILE A 245 -2.48 -5.97 28.30
CA ILE A 245 -3.92 -6.23 28.36
C ILE A 245 -4.24 -7.37 27.38
N ARG A 246 -5.00 -8.36 27.85
CA ARG A 246 -5.46 -9.49 27.04
C ARG A 246 -6.98 -9.59 27.08
N SER A 247 -7.58 -9.99 25.96
CA SER A 247 -8.98 -10.37 25.89
C SER A 247 -9.11 -11.87 26.11
N PRO A 248 -9.91 -12.32 27.09
CA PRO A 248 -10.18 -13.75 27.28
C PRO A 248 -11.15 -14.31 26.23
N TYR A 249 -11.83 -13.45 25.47
CA TYR A 249 -12.87 -13.83 24.51
C TYR A 249 -12.26 -14.25 23.16
N HIS A 250 -11.61 -15.41 23.15
CA HIS A 250 -10.99 -16.00 21.98
C HIS A 250 -11.20 -17.52 21.94
N SER A 251 -11.09 -18.14 20.78
CA SER A 251 -11.18 -19.60 20.62
C SER A 251 -9.94 -20.18 19.93
N SER A 252 -9.86 -21.50 19.84
CA SER A 252 -8.84 -22.17 19.02
C SER A 252 -9.14 -21.94 17.54
N ARG A 253 -8.10 -21.76 16.71
CA ARG A 253 -8.23 -21.70 15.25
C ARG A 253 -8.45 -23.08 14.62
N GLY A 254 -8.19 -24.16 15.37
CA GLY A 254 -8.43 -25.54 14.92
C GLY A 254 -7.66 -25.94 13.66
N GLY A 255 -6.50 -25.32 13.41
CA GLY A 255 -5.72 -25.51 12.18
C GLY A 255 -6.28 -24.80 10.94
N THR A 256 -7.34 -24.00 11.08
CA THR A 256 -7.89 -23.21 9.98
C THR A 256 -6.84 -22.22 9.48
N ARG A 257 -6.62 -22.20 8.17
CA ARG A 257 -5.70 -21.26 7.53
C ARG A 257 -6.24 -19.83 7.61
N VAL A 258 -5.39 -18.89 7.99
CA VAL A 258 -5.66 -17.44 7.87
C VAL A 258 -5.68 -17.05 6.40
N LEU A 259 -6.72 -16.34 5.98
CA LEU A 259 -6.87 -15.84 4.62
C LEU A 259 -6.77 -14.32 4.55
N TRP A 260 -7.20 -13.61 5.60
CA TRP A 260 -7.37 -12.16 5.53
C TRP A 260 -6.85 -11.44 6.77
N PHE A 261 -6.31 -10.25 6.55
CA PHE A 261 -6.16 -9.24 7.60
C PHE A 261 -7.30 -8.25 7.44
N ALA A 262 -8.15 -8.08 8.46
CA ALA A 262 -9.35 -7.26 8.42
C ALA A 262 -9.20 -6.02 9.31
N LEU A 263 -9.45 -4.86 8.71
CA LEU A 263 -9.56 -3.58 9.39
C LEU A 263 -10.97 -3.36 9.94
N HIS A 264 -11.04 -2.69 11.10
CA HIS A 264 -12.27 -2.38 11.81
C HIS A 264 -12.32 -0.97 12.36
N THR A 265 -13.52 -0.40 12.44
CA THR A 265 -13.80 0.71 13.35
C THR A 265 -14.25 0.18 14.70
N GLU A 266 -14.10 0.99 15.74
CA GLU A 266 -14.70 0.69 17.04
C GLU A 266 -16.23 0.88 17.02
N ASP A 267 -16.70 1.85 16.22
CA ASP A 267 -18.04 2.45 16.32
C ASP A 267 -18.35 2.91 17.75
N GLY A 268 -17.34 3.54 18.34
CA GLY A 268 -17.32 3.94 19.74
C GLY A 268 -16.36 5.10 19.99
N ASN A 269 -16.24 5.49 21.25
CA ASN A 269 -15.46 6.66 21.66
C ASN A 269 -14.55 6.35 22.85
N SER A 270 -13.89 5.19 22.85
CA SER A 270 -12.92 4.82 23.88
C SER A 270 -11.79 5.85 24.06
N GLY A 271 -11.51 6.63 23.01
CA GLY A 271 -10.55 7.72 22.99
C GLY A 271 -9.08 7.30 23.01
N SER A 272 -8.77 6.00 23.12
CA SER A 272 -7.40 5.45 23.02
C SER A 272 -7.42 3.94 22.83
N ALA A 273 -6.33 3.39 22.26
CA ALA A 273 -6.16 1.95 22.08
C ALA A 273 -6.19 1.19 23.40
N ARG A 274 -5.65 1.80 24.48
CA ARG A 274 -5.64 1.22 25.83
C ARG A 274 -7.05 1.10 26.41
N ASN A 275 -7.89 2.11 26.22
CA ASN A 275 -9.26 2.07 26.73
C ASN A 275 -10.11 1.05 25.96
N LEU A 276 -9.97 0.98 24.64
CA LEU A 276 -10.61 -0.08 23.86
C LEU A 276 -10.11 -1.46 24.28
N ALA A 277 -8.80 -1.64 24.50
CA ALA A 277 -8.24 -2.89 25.00
C ALA A 277 -8.80 -3.28 26.37
N ARG A 278 -8.93 -2.34 27.31
CA ARG A 278 -9.55 -2.58 28.62
C ARG A 278 -11.02 -2.98 28.48
N TYR A 279 -11.77 -2.29 27.63
CA TYR A 279 -13.16 -2.65 27.34
C TYR A 279 -13.26 -4.10 26.84
N LEU A 280 -12.38 -4.50 25.91
CA LEU A 280 -12.34 -5.84 25.33
C LEU A 280 -11.72 -6.91 26.23
N SER A 281 -11.16 -6.53 27.39
CA SER A 281 -10.66 -7.49 28.40
C SER A 281 -11.77 -8.15 29.23
N ASP A 282 -12.97 -7.59 29.15
CA ASP A 282 -14.18 -8.12 29.77
C ASP A 282 -14.86 -9.16 28.86
N ASN A 283 -14.98 -10.39 29.36
CA ASN A 283 -15.52 -11.52 28.60
C ASN A 283 -17.02 -11.35 28.28
N GLU A 284 -17.74 -10.51 29.05
CA GLU A 284 -19.17 -10.24 28.83
C GLU A 284 -19.42 -9.42 27.56
N ARG A 285 -18.40 -8.76 27.01
CA ARG A 285 -18.51 -8.00 25.74
C ARG A 285 -18.76 -8.90 24.55
N ARG A 286 -18.32 -10.16 24.62
CA ARG A 286 -18.49 -11.15 23.56
C ARG A 286 -17.98 -10.70 22.19
N VAL A 287 -17.00 -9.81 22.18
CA VAL A 287 -16.30 -9.29 21.00
C VAL A 287 -14.83 -9.13 21.35
N SER A 288 -13.96 -9.38 20.40
CA SER A 288 -12.52 -9.18 20.55
C SER A 288 -11.89 -8.88 19.19
N TYR A 289 -10.70 -8.28 19.20
CA TYR A 289 -9.83 -8.12 18.04
C TYR A 289 -8.46 -8.67 18.39
N HIS A 290 -7.57 -8.86 17.41
CA HIS A 290 -6.18 -9.16 17.71
C HIS A 290 -5.46 -7.90 18.17
N TYR A 291 -5.72 -6.79 17.48
CA TYR A 291 -5.09 -5.50 17.74
C TYR A 291 -6.11 -4.39 17.98
N THR A 292 -5.80 -3.49 18.91
CA THR A 292 -6.36 -2.13 18.95
C THR A 292 -5.24 -1.14 18.65
N VAL A 293 -5.54 -0.07 17.91
CA VAL A 293 -4.58 1.00 17.59
C VAL A 293 -5.21 2.37 17.74
N ASP A 294 -4.43 3.36 18.17
CA ASP A 294 -4.80 4.78 18.16
C ASP A 294 -3.80 5.63 17.37
N ASP A 295 -4.11 6.92 17.24
CA ASP A 295 -3.32 7.86 16.46
C ASP A 295 -2.04 8.33 17.17
N ASP A 296 -1.83 7.96 18.43
CA ASP A 296 -0.56 8.18 19.15
C ASP A 296 0.42 7.01 18.91
N GLY A 297 0.06 6.07 18.04
CA GLY A 297 0.87 4.88 17.74
C GLY A 297 0.89 3.88 18.90
N LYS A 298 -0.12 3.87 19.78
CA LYS A 298 -0.26 2.83 20.79
C LYS A 298 -1.04 1.67 20.22
N VAL A 299 -0.44 0.48 20.28
CA VAL A 299 -1.04 -0.78 19.84
C VAL A 299 -1.15 -1.72 21.03
N PHE A 300 -2.30 -2.33 21.21
CA PHE A 300 -2.47 -3.45 22.15
C PHE A 300 -2.80 -4.71 21.39
N ASN A 301 -1.93 -5.71 21.50
CA ASN A 301 -2.15 -7.06 21.01
C ASN A 301 -2.89 -7.84 22.10
N ILE A 302 -4.22 -7.83 22.02
CA ILE A 302 -5.10 -8.33 23.08
C ILE A 302 -5.52 -9.79 22.85
N VAL A 303 -5.51 -10.28 21.62
CA VAL A 303 -5.66 -11.70 21.29
C VAL A 303 -4.47 -12.13 20.45
N ASP A 304 -3.81 -13.21 20.87
CA ASP A 304 -2.71 -13.82 20.12
C ASP A 304 -3.18 -14.22 18.70
N THR A 305 -2.41 -13.85 17.67
CA THR A 305 -2.75 -14.10 16.27
C THR A 305 -2.83 -15.58 15.90
N ASP A 306 -2.28 -16.49 16.71
CA ASP A 306 -2.47 -17.93 16.53
C ASP A 306 -3.83 -18.43 17.03
N ARG A 307 -4.57 -17.59 17.76
CA ARG A 307 -5.95 -17.84 18.22
C ARG A 307 -6.96 -17.11 17.36
N THR A 308 -8.23 -17.43 17.56
CA THR A 308 -9.35 -16.79 16.87
C THR A 308 -9.94 -15.68 17.73
N ALA A 309 -9.91 -14.43 17.24
CA ALA A 309 -10.71 -13.34 17.79
C ALA A 309 -12.17 -13.40 17.28
N ASN A 310 -13.12 -12.85 18.06
CA ASN A 310 -14.53 -12.78 17.68
C ASN A 310 -14.90 -11.39 17.18
N SER A 311 -14.79 -11.17 15.87
CA SER A 311 -14.92 -9.83 15.25
C SER A 311 -15.83 -9.81 14.02
N VAL A 312 -15.87 -10.89 13.25
CA VAL A 312 -16.45 -10.94 11.89
C VAL A 312 -17.48 -12.07 11.69
N LEU A 313 -17.87 -12.73 12.79
CA LEU A 313 -18.72 -13.93 12.82
C LEU A 313 -18.10 -15.15 12.11
N ASP A 314 -18.69 -16.32 12.36
CA ASP A 314 -18.33 -17.54 11.63
C ASP A 314 -19.02 -17.61 10.26
N PRO A 315 -18.29 -18.07 9.21
CA PRO A 315 -16.98 -18.74 9.25
C PRO A 315 -15.76 -17.81 9.07
N GLY A 316 -15.90 -16.49 9.25
CA GLY A 316 -14.83 -15.51 9.05
C GLY A 316 -13.82 -15.43 10.19
N ASN A 317 -14.26 -15.59 11.45
CA ASN A 317 -13.41 -15.45 12.63
C ASN A 317 -12.12 -16.30 12.55
N PRO A 318 -12.15 -17.63 12.31
CA PRO A 318 -10.94 -18.43 12.27
C PRO A 318 -10.06 -18.18 11.03
N LYS A 319 -10.51 -17.36 10.06
CA LYS A 319 -9.79 -17.03 8.82
C LYS A 319 -9.17 -15.64 8.83
N THR A 320 -9.36 -14.88 9.91
CA THR A 320 -8.94 -13.48 9.98
C THR A 320 -7.91 -13.20 11.06
N ILE A 321 -7.07 -12.21 10.80
CA ILE A 321 -6.43 -11.36 11.81
C ILE A 321 -7.18 -10.02 11.79
N ASN A 322 -7.45 -9.42 12.94
CA ASN A 322 -8.40 -8.31 13.07
C ASN A 322 -7.77 -7.15 13.86
N LEU A 323 -7.78 -5.95 13.29
CA LEU A 323 -7.26 -4.74 13.90
C LEU A 323 -8.33 -3.65 13.92
N ALA A 324 -8.58 -3.08 15.10
CA ALA A 324 -9.58 -2.02 15.30
C ALA A 324 -8.95 -0.66 15.61
N PHE A 325 -9.40 0.39 14.91
CA PHE A 325 -9.04 1.78 15.18
C PHE A 325 -9.86 2.31 16.36
N ALA A 326 -9.21 2.62 17.47
CA ALA A 326 -9.88 3.07 18.69
C ALA A 326 -10.51 4.47 18.51
N GLY A 327 -11.72 4.65 19.05
CA GLY A 327 -12.49 5.89 18.97
C GLY A 327 -13.01 6.23 17.57
N SER A 328 -12.94 5.31 16.61
CA SER A 328 -13.31 5.53 15.21
C SER A 328 -14.74 5.09 14.90
N TRP A 329 -15.31 5.63 13.82
CA TRP A 329 -16.64 5.30 13.34
C TRP A 329 -16.65 5.09 11.83
N ALA A 330 -17.42 4.11 11.36
CA ALA A 330 -17.55 3.79 9.93
C ALA A 330 -18.11 4.96 9.09
N ASN A 331 -18.83 5.89 9.71
CA ASN A 331 -19.41 7.06 9.03
C ASN A 331 -18.50 8.30 9.00
N TRP A 332 -17.27 8.21 9.50
CA TRP A 332 -16.33 9.33 9.45
C TRP A 332 -16.05 9.77 8.02
N SER A 333 -15.97 11.08 7.81
CA SER A 333 -15.48 11.65 6.56
C SER A 333 -13.98 11.37 6.39
N ARG A 334 -13.49 11.45 5.14
CA ARG A 334 -12.06 11.32 4.84
C ARG A 334 -11.20 12.31 5.61
N GLU A 335 -11.63 13.56 5.70
CA GLU A 335 -10.96 14.60 6.50
C GLU A 335 -10.84 14.17 7.96
N ARG A 336 -11.94 13.69 8.56
CA ARG A 336 -11.93 13.24 9.95
C ARG A 336 -11.03 12.03 10.18
N TRP A 337 -10.97 11.08 9.24
CA TRP A 337 -10.01 9.98 9.29
C TRP A 337 -8.56 10.48 9.32
N PHE A 338 -8.22 11.46 8.49
CA PHE A 338 -6.88 12.02 8.47
C PHE A 338 -6.54 12.88 9.68
N ASP A 339 -7.50 13.64 10.20
CA ASP A 339 -7.27 14.51 11.36
C ASP A 339 -7.15 13.73 12.67
N ARG A 340 -7.71 12.52 12.72
CA ARG A 340 -7.85 11.75 13.96
C ARG A 340 -7.14 10.41 13.96
N MET A 341 -6.68 9.91 12.82
CA MET A 341 -6.18 8.53 12.70
C MET A 341 -5.11 8.36 11.61
N ARG A 342 -4.52 9.43 11.07
CA ARG A 342 -3.51 9.31 10.00
C ARG A 342 -2.31 8.45 10.44
N HIS A 343 -1.78 8.69 11.62
CA HIS A 343 -0.66 7.93 12.15
C HIS A 343 -1.07 6.50 12.52
N GLY A 344 -2.25 6.33 13.12
CA GLY A 344 -2.82 5.00 13.37
C GLY A 344 -2.99 4.17 12.10
N ILE A 345 -3.37 4.80 10.99
CA ILE A 345 -3.46 4.16 9.65
C ILE A 345 -2.09 3.70 9.14
N ASP A 346 -1.04 4.51 9.32
CA ASP A 346 0.34 4.12 8.97
C ASP A 346 0.76 2.88 9.77
N VAL A 347 0.51 2.87 11.08
CA VAL A 347 0.83 1.74 11.98
C VAL A 347 0.03 0.49 11.59
N ALA A 348 -1.26 0.63 11.29
CA ALA A 348 -2.10 -0.48 10.86
C ALA A 348 -1.62 -1.10 9.53
N ALA A 349 -1.20 -0.28 8.57
CA ALA A 349 -0.65 -0.76 7.30
C ALA A 349 0.66 -1.54 7.51
N TRP A 350 1.53 -1.07 8.41
CA TRP A 350 2.76 -1.77 8.76
C TRP A 350 2.47 -3.12 9.42
N ILE A 351 1.54 -3.18 10.39
CA ILE A 351 1.12 -4.42 11.06
C ILE A 351 0.50 -5.39 10.05
N ALA A 352 -0.35 -4.90 9.14
CA ALA A 352 -0.99 -5.73 8.14
C ALA A 352 0.03 -6.41 7.21
N VAL A 353 1.09 -5.69 6.80
CA VAL A 353 2.18 -6.26 5.99
C VAL A 353 3.01 -7.27 6.78
N ARG A 354 3.34 -6.97 8.05
CA ARG A 354 4.02 -7.91 8.95
C ARG A 354 3.26 -9.23 9.05
N ASP A 355 1.96 -9.16 9.34
CA ASP A 355 1.14 -10.35 9.54
C ASP A 355 0.82 -11.05 8.22
N ALA A 356 0.71 -10.31 7.12
CA ALA A 356 0.62 -10.90 5.78
C ALA A 356 1.85 -11.78 5.48
N ARG A 357 3.05 -11.32 5.83
CA ARG A 357 4.28 -12.12 5.68
C ARG A 357 4.26 -13.35 6.61
N ARG A 358 3.91 -13.18 7.89
CA ARG A 358 3.83 -14.29 8.87
C ARG A 358 2.87 -15.41 8.43
N TYR A 359 1.71 -15.05 7.90
CA TYR A 359 0.65 -16.01 7.57
C TYR A 359 0.57 -16.37 6.07
N GLY A 360 1.51 -15.91 5.24
CA GLY A 360 1.53 -16.20 3.80
C GLY A 360 0.35 -15.61 3.02
N LEU A 361 -0.08 -14.41 3.41
CA LEU A 361 -1.08 -13.60 2.70
C LEU A 361 -0.39 -12.75 1.63
N GLN A 362 -1.12 -12.30 0.60
CA GLN A 362 -0.57 -11.29 -0.31
C GLN A 362 -0.45 -9.96 0.46
N PRO A 363 0.71 -9.30 0.48
CA PRO A 363 0.90 -8.04 1.20
C PRO A 363 0.34 -6.85 0.40
N ARG A 364 -0.94 -6.95 0.04
CA ARG A 364 -1.70 -5.93 -0.68
C ARG A 364 -3.15 -5.93 -0.23
N VAL A 365 -3.83 -4.81 -0.46
CA VAL A 365 -5.29 -4.76 -0.34
C VAL A 365 -5.93 -5.58 -1.46
N ILE A 366 -6.97 -6.33 -1.12
CA ILE A 366 -7.77 -7.13 -2.03
C ILE A 366 -9.21 -6.61 -2.03
N SER A 367 -9.87 -6.71 -3.19
CA SER A 367 -11.28 -6.37 -3.32
C SER A 367 -12.20 -7.41 -2.64
N PRO A 368 -13.45 -7.04 -2.31
CA PRO A 368 -14.42 -8.00 -1.80
C PRO A 368 -14.70 -9.19 -2.75
N ASP A 369 -14.62 -8.99 -4.07
CA ASP A 369 -14.75 -10.08 -5.05
C ASP A 369 -13.57 -11.06 -4.98
N GLU A 370 -12.34 -10.52 -4.89
CA GLU A 370 -11.14 -11.34 -4.69
C GLU A 370 -11.22 -12.14 -3.38
N ALA A 371 -11.67 -11.52 -2.29
CA ALA A 371 -11.87 -12.20 -1.01
C ALA A 371 -12.92 -13.32 -1.15
N ARG A 372 -14.05 -13.07 -1.82
CA ARG A 372 -15.09 -14.09 -2.11
C ARG A 372 -14.56 -15.27 -2.94
N ARG A 373 -13.56 -15.03 -3.79
CA ARG A 373 -12.88 -16.06 -4.59
C ARG A 373 -11.75 -16.77 -3.84
N GLY A 374 -11.55 -16.47 -2.55
CA GLY A 374 -10.54 -17.11 -1.70
C GLY A 374 -9.12 -16.56 -1.88
N ILE A 375 -8.97 -15.41 -2.54
CA ILE A 375 -7.69 -14.72 -2.61
C ILE A 375 -7.35 -14.20 -1.21
N THR A 376 -6.10 -14.43 -0.78
CA THR A 376 -5.59 -13.98 0.51
C THR A 376 -5.00 -12.58 0.43
N GLY A 377 -5.16 -11.78 1.48
CA GLY A 377 -4.63 -10.41 1.52
C GLY A 377 -5.28 -9.54 2.58
N ILE A 378 -5.16 -8.22 2.42
CA ILE A 378 -5.66 -7.23 3.38
C ILE A 378 -7.03 -6.70 2.91
N THR A 379 -7.99 -6.61 3.81
CA THR A 379 -9.36 -6.15 3.53
C THR A 379 -9.97 -5.52 4.79
N ASP A 380 -11.27 -5.29 4.81
CA ASP A 380 -12.02 -4.81 5.97
C ASP A 380 -13.15 -5.78 6.35
N HIS A 381 -13.90 -5.43 7.39
CA HIS A 381 -15.07 -6.20 7.81
C HIS A 381 -16.07 -6.40 6.67
N ASN A 382 -16.30 -5.37 5.85
CA ASN A 382 -17.20 -5.46 4.71
C ASN A 382 -16.74 -6.50 3.67
N GLY A 383 -15.43 -6.55 3.39
CA GLY A 383 -14.83 -7.56 2.52
C GLY A 383 -15.04 -8.98 3.05
N VAL A 384 -14.85 -9.20 4.35
CA VAL A 384 -15.13 -10.50 4.99
C VAL A 384 -16.61 -10.86 4.96
N ARG A 385 -17.50 -9.89 5.21
CA ARG A 385 -18.96 -10.07 5.12
C ARG A 385 -19.37 -10.52 3.71
N ILE A 386 -18.85 -9.88 2.68
CA ILE A 386 -19.12 -10.23 1.27
C ILE A 386 -18.53 -11.61 0.93
N ALA A 387 -17.33 -11.90 1.40
CA ALA A 387 -16.66 -13.17 1.14
C ALA A 387 -17.37 -14.37 1.78
N THR A 388 -17.93 -14.17 2.97
CA THR A 388 -18.56 -15.25 3.76
C THR A 388 -20.09 -15.28 3.66
N GLY A 389 -20.71 -14.18 3.25
CA GLY A 389 -22.17 -14.00 3.30
C GLY A 389 -22.72 -13.84 4.72
N ARG A 390 -21.90 -13.48 5.71
CA ARG A 390 -22.26 -13.42 7.13
C ARG A 390 -21.98 -12.03 7.72
N GLY A 391 -22.89 -11.54 8.55
CA GLY A 391 -22.80 -10.22 9.19
C GLY A 391 -23.45 -9.09 8.40
N THR A 392 -23.58 -7.92 9.04
CA THR A 392 -24.20 -6.71 8.47
C THR A 392 -23.28 -5.49 8.50
N HIS A 393 -22.13 -5.61 9.16
CA HIS A 393 -21.18 -4.53 9.38
C HIS A 393 -20.42 -4.18 8.09
N THR A 394 -20.07 -2.90 7.95
CA THR A 394 -19.45 -2.34 6.74
C THR A 394 -18.25 -1.45 7.04
N ASP A 395 -17.75 -1.49 8.27
CA ASP A 395 -16.51 -0.84 8.67
C ASP A 395 -15.34 -1.37 7.82
N VAL A 396 -14.38 -0.52 7.43
CA VAL A 396 -14.07 0.85 7.91
C VAL A 396 -14.88 1.98 7.28
N GLY A 397 -15.80 1.66 6.36
CA GLY A 397 -16.77 2.59 5.79
C GLY A 397 -16.23 3.48 4.67
N PRO A 398 -17.13 4.25 4.00
CA PRO A 398 -16.83 4.90 2.72
C PRO A 398 -15.90 6.11 2.82
N GLY A 399 -15.72 6.70 4.00
CA GLY A 399 -14.79 7.81 4.19
C GLY A 399 -13.35 7.39 4.48
N PHE A 400 -13.09 6.10 4.72
CA PHE A 400 -11.73 5.61 4.91
C PHE A 400 -10.93 5.73 3.61
N ASP A 401 -9.73 6.32 3.70
CA ASP A 401 -8.88 6.52 2.52
C ASP A 401 -8.10 5.26 2.16
N TRP A 402 -8.77 4.38 1.41
CA TRP A 402 -8.15 3.18 0.86
C TRP A 402 -6.94 3.48 -0.03
N GLY A 403 -6.92 4.61 -0.75
CA GLY A 403 -5.80 4.98 -1.60
C GLY A 403 -4.53 5.23 -0.77
N TYR A 404 -4.66 5.98 0.32
CA TYR A 404 -3.57 6.22 1.25
C TYR A 404 -3.12 4.95 1.98
N PHE A 405 -4.05 4.10 2.43
CA PHE A 405 -3.71 2.83 3.06
C PHE A 405 -2.98 1.88 2.09
N ILE A 406 -3.44 1.80 0.82
CA ILE A 406 -2.77 1.03 -0.24
C ILE A 406 -1.36 1.55 -0.50
N GLU A 407 -1.16 2.87 -0.55
CA GLU A 407 0.17 3.48 -0.69
C GLU A 407 1.12 2.98 0.42
N LYS A 408 0.67 3.02 1.68
CA LYS A 408 1.46 2.56 2.83
C LYS A 408 1.73 1.06 2.79
N VAL A 409 0.71 0.24 2.52
CA VAL A 409 0.86 -1.21 2.38
C VAL A 409 1.89 -1.55 1.30
N ASN A 410 1.80 -0.95 0.11
CA ASN A 410 2.74 -1.17 -0.97
C ASN A 410 4.17 -0.74 -0.59
N ALA A 411 4.29 0.42 0.07
CA ALA A 411 5.57 0.94 0.54
C ALA A 411 6.25 -0.02 1.54
N PHE A 412 5.50 -0.52 2.54
CA PHE A 412 6.02 -1.48 3.52
C PHE A 412 6.23 -2.88 2.92
N ALA A 413 5.39 -3.31 1.97
CA ALA A 413 5.55 -4.58 1.27
C ALA A 413 6.83 -4.60 0.42
N ALA A 414 7.17 -3.45 -0.19
CA ALA A 414 8.38 -3.25 -0.99
C ALA A 414 9.66 -3.10 -0.16
N MET A 415 9.57 -2.90 1.16
CA MET A 415 10.74 -2.98 2.05
C MET A 415 11.32 -4.39 1.94
N THR A 416 12.40 -4.51 1.19
CA THR A 416 13.13 -5.76 0.99
C THR A 416 13.90 -6.05 2.28
N ALA A 417 13.71 -7.26 2.82
CA ALA A 417 14.67 -7.78 3.78
C ALA A 417 16.05 -7.81 3.09
N PRO A 418 17.12 -7.31 3.72
CA PRO A 418 18.47 -7.50 3.21
C PRO A 418 18.69 -8.99 2.91
N GLN A 419 19.33 -9.30 1.78
CA GLN A 419 19.71 -10.67 1.46
C GLN A 419 20.78 -11.17 2.44
N PRO A 420 20.72 -12.45 2.86
CA PRO A 420 21.56 -13.01 3.91
C PRO A 420 23.02 -13.14 3.50
N THR A 421 23.91 -12.97 4.47
CA THR A 421 25.20 -13.67 4.47
C THR A 421 24.93 -15.13 4.89
N PRO A 422 25.62 -16.14 4.33
CA PRO A 422 25.35 -17.54 4.64
C PRO A 422 25.50 -17.85 6.14
N PRO A 423 24.72 -18.78 6.70
CA PRO A 423 24.81 -19.13 8.11
C PRO A 423 26.11 -19.93 8.36
N GLY A 424 27.11 -19.25 8.90
CA GLY A 424 28.13 -19.86 9.75
C GLY A 424 27.82 -19.49 11.19
N ALA A 425 28.05 -20.40 12.14
CA ALA A 425 27.86 -20.19 13.58
C ALA A 425 28.39 -18.80 13.98
N ALA A 426 27.47 -17.84 14.15
CA ALA A 426 27.86 -16.50 14.55
C ALA A 426 28.27 -16.60 16.02
N PRO A 427 29.54 -16.32 16.36
CA PRO A 427 29.98 -16.38 17.74
C PRO A 427 29.13 -15.42 18.57
N HIS A 428 28.69 -15.85 19.75
CA HIS A 428 27.96 -14.99 20.67
C HIS A 428 28.76 -13.69 20.90
N PRO A 429 28.15 -12.51 20.79
CA PRO A 429 28.86 -11.23 20.78
C PRO A 429 29.50 -10.84 22.14
N GLY A 430 29.45 -11.72 23.13
CA GLY A 430 30.00 -11.51 24.47
C GLY A 430 29.12 -10.66 25.40
N PHE A 431 28.01 -10.12 24.91
CA PHE A 431 27.02 -9.35 25.69
C PHE A 431 25.58 -9.79 25.39
N THR A 432 24.64 -9.43 26.25
CA THR A 432 23.21 -9.74 26.07
C THR A 432 22.57 -8.71 25.16
N VAL A 433 21.89 -9.15 24.11
CA VAL A 433 21.19 -8.24 23.19
C VAL A 433 19.75 -7.97 23.66
N ALA A 434 19.31 -6.72 23.74
CA ALA A 434 18.01 -6.35 24.31
C ALA A 434 17.32 -5.15 23.63
N SER A 435 16.08 -4.89 24.06
CA SER A 435 15.27 -3.76 23.58
C SER A 435 16.01 -2.42 23.68
N GLY A 436 15.99 -1.64 22.60
CA GLY A 436 16.71 -0.37 22.43
C GLY A 436 18.09 -0.48 21.77
N GLU A 437 18.60 -1.70 21.55
CA GLU A 437 19.88 -1.90 20.87
C GLU A 437 19.71 -1.96 19.35
N THR A 438 20.76 -1.54 18.64
CA THR A 438 20.82 -1.58 17.19
C THR A 438 22.15 -2.16 16.73
N GLY A 439 22.18 -2.79 15.55
CA GLY A 439 23.41 -3.32 14.97
C GLY A 439 23.24 -4.65 14.24
N PRO A 440 24.34 -5.16 13.66
CA PRO A 440 24.34 -6.40 12.88
C PRO A 440 23.94 -7.64 13.72
N GLU A 441 24.20 -7.64 15.03
CA GLU A 441 23.80 -8.70 15.96
C GLU A 441 22.28 -8.80 16.08
N VAL A 442 21.59 -7.66 16.08
CA VAL A 442 20.12 -7.60 16.09
C VAL A 442 19.54 -8.11 14.79
N ALA A 443 20.14 -7.74 13.65
CA ALA A 443 19.71 -8.22 12.33
C ALA A 443 19.87 -9.75 12.23
N LEU A 444 20.98 -10.29 12.75
CA LEU A 444 21.20 -11.73 12.85
C LEU A 444 20.12 -12.42 13.71
N ILE A 445 19.77 -11.83 14.87
CA ILE A 445 18.71 -12.36 15.73
C ILE A 445 17.36 -12.35 15.01
N GLN A 446 16.99 -11.25 14.35
CA GLN A 446 15.74 -11.12 13.62
C GLN A 446 15.63 -12.14 12.48
N ASP A 447 16.69 -12.28 11.68
CA ASP A 447 16.77 -13.28 10.61
C ASP A 447 16.66 -14.71 11.16
N ARG A 448 17.35 -14.98 12.27
CA ARG A 448 17.33 -16.31 12.87
C ARG A 448 15.99 -16.64 13.50
N LEU A 449 15.30 -15.67 14.11
CA LEU A 449 13.92 -15.82 14.58
C LEU A 449 12.94 -16.05 13.44
N ASN A 450 13.13 -15.36 12.30
CA ASN A 450 12.34 -15.60 11.10
C ASN A 450 12.52 -17.03 10.60
N THR A 451 13.76 -17.50 10.53
CA THR A 451 14.08 -18.84 10.05
C THR A 451 13.67 -19.94 11.03
N ALA A 452 13.91 -19.75 12.34
CA ALA A 452 13.71 -20.76 13.37
C ALA A 452 12.29 -20.81 13.94
N ALA A 453 11.51 -19.75 13.77
CA ALA A 453 10.19 -19.60 14.38
C ALA A 453 9.13 -18.97 13.45
N GLY A 454 9.46 -18.60 12.21
CA GLY A 454 8.52 -17.94 11.32
C GLY A 454 8.07 -16.57 11.82
N ALA A 455 8.93 -15.88 12.58
CA ALA A 455 8.57 -14.67 13.32
C ALA A 455 8.07 -13.50 12.46
N GLY A 456 8.37 -13.48 11.16
CA GLY A 456 7.88 -12.45 10.22
C GLY A 456 8.45 -11.04 10.49
N LEU A 457 9.56 -10.95 11.21
CA LEU A 457 10.28 -9.72 11.53
C LEU A 457 10.88 -9.07 10.28
N LEU A 458 10.90 -7.74 10.26
CA LEU A 458 11.81 -7.01 9.40
C LEU A 458 13.24 -7.19 9.94
N VAL A 459 14.20 -7.45 9.06
CA VAL A 459 15.63 -7.57 9.41
C VAL A 459 16.27 -6.20 9.21
N ASP A 460 15.97 -5.27 10.12
CA ASP A 460 16.43 -3.88 10.09
C ASP A 460 17.60 -3.61 11.04
N GLY A 461 17.94 -4.57 11.91
CA GLY A 461 18.99 -4.39 12.89
C GLY A 461 18.57 -3.52 14.07
N GLU A 462 17.27 -3.34 14.31
CA GLU A 462 16.75 -2.56 15.43
C GLU A 462 15.91 -3.41 16.41
N PHE A 463 16.34 -3.46 17.67
CA PHE A 463 15.74 -4.32 18.67
C PHE A 463 14.66 -3.54 19.41
N HIS A 464 13.46 -3.47 18.83
CA HIS A 464 12.31 -2.80 19.46
C HIS A 464 11.28 -3.82 20.00
N SER A 465 10.11 -3.34 20.42
CA SER A 465 9.05 -4.16 21.04
C SER A 465 8.60 -5.35 20.19
N VAL A 466 8.76 -5.26 18.87
CA VAL A 466 8.41 -6.34 17.93
C VAL A 466 9.46 -7.47 17.98
N THR A 467 10.75 -7.11 17.93
CA THR A 467 11.87 -8.05 18.08
C THR A 467 11.86 -8.68 19.47
N GLU A 468 11.64 -7.87 20.52
CA GLU A 468 11.52 -8.33 21.91
C GLU A 468 10.40 -9.35 22.12
N ARG A 469 9.24 -9.10 21.49
CA ARG A 469 8.12 -10.05 21.50
C ARG A 469 8.48 -11.35 20.81
N ALA A 470 9.07 -11.29 19.61
CA ALA A 470 9.48 -12.49 18.90
C ALA A 470 10.54 -13.30 19.66
N VAL A 471 11.47 -12.63 20.36
CA VAL A 471 12.41 -13.28 21.27
C VAL A 471 11.67 -13.93 22.44
N THR A 472 10.72 -13.22 23.05
CA THR A 472 9.91 -13.74 24.16
C THR A 472 9.13 -14.99 23.74
N ASP A 473 8.47 -14.95 22.58
CA ASP A 473 7.69 -16.06 22.04
C ASP A 473 8.59 -17.24 21.66
N TYR A 474 9.76 -16.96 21.06
CA TYR A 474 10.78 -17.98 20.80
C TYR A 474 11.26 -18.63 22.10
N GLN A 475 11.60 -17.83 23.12
CA GLN A 475 12.02 -18.32 24.43
C GLN A 475 10.95 -19.22 25.06
N ARG A 476 9.67 -18.82 25.03
CA ARG A 476 8.55 -19.67 25.48
C ARG A 476 8.50 -20.98 24.72
N SER A 477 8.61 -20.93 23.39
CA SER A 477 8.55 -22.12 22.53
C SER A 477 9.69 -23.12 22.79
N ARG A 478 10.81 -22.65 23.37
CA ARG A 478 12.01 -23.45 23.66
C ARG A 478 12.19 -23.76 25.15
N GLY A 479 11.23 -23.41 26.01
CA GLY A 479 11.33 -23.66 27.45
C GLY A 479 12.36 -22.79 28.18
N LEU A 480 12.71 -21.63 27.60
CA LEU A 480 13.61 -20.64 28.20
C LEU A 480 12.85 -19.63 29.05
N ARG A 481 13.57 -18.91 29.91
CA ARG A 481 13.03 -17.73 30.61
C ARG A 481 12.59 -16.70 29.55
N PRO A 482 11.31 -16.29 29.51
CA PRO A 482 10.79 -15.42 28.47
C PRO A 482 10.97 -13.94 28.87
N ASP A 483 12.22 -13.51 28.95
CA ASP A 483 12.61 -12.16 29.38
C ASP A 483 12.82 -11.17 28.22
N GLY A 484 12.61 -11.62 26.97
CA GLY A 484 12.70 -10.78 25.77
C GLY A 484 14.13 -10.39 25.40
N ARG A 485 15.13 -10.97 26.06
CA ARG A 485 16.55 -10.65 25.88
C ARG A 485 17.31 -11.83 25.30
N VAL A 486 18.21 -11.58 24.35
CA VAL A 486 19.06 -12.62 23.76
C VAL A 486 20.40 -12.67 24.50
N GLY A 487 20.42 -13.40 25.61
CA GLY A 487 21.67 -13.77 26.30
C GLY A 487 22.27 -15.07 25.76
N ALA A 488 23.41 -15.49 26.32
CA ALA A 488 24.20 -16.63 25.84
C ALA A 488 23.39 -17.91 25.60
N ARG A 489 22.44 -18.22 26.50
CA ARG A 489 21.60 -19.42 26.38
C ARG A 489 20.56 -19.31 25.26
N THR A 490 19.90 -18.15 25.13
CA THR A 490 18.96 -17.89 24.04
C THR A 490 19.67 -17.92 22.70
N TRP A 491 20.88 -17.35 22.61
CA TRP A 491 21.70 -17.38 21.41
C TRP A 491 22.12 -18.80 21.02
N ALA A 492 22.66 -19.60 21.96
CA ALA A 492 23.09 -20.97 21.67
C ALA A 492 21.95 -21.83 21.10
N ILE A 493 20.75 -21.70 21.65
CA ILE A 493 19.58 -22.43 21.14
C ILE A 493 19.11 -21.87 19.80
N LEU A 494 19.13 -20.54 19.65
CA LEU A 494 18.70 -19.85 18.43
C LEU A 494 19.62 -20.14 17.23
N PHE A 495 20.93 -20.17 17.44
CA PHE A 495 21.91 -20.32 16.36
C PHE A 495 22.43 -21.75 16.22
N ASP A 496 22.81 -22.40 17.32
CA ASP A 496 23.52 -23.69 17.31
C ASP A 496 22.60 -24.90 17.51
N GLY A 497 21.35 -24.68 17.94
CA GLY A 497 20.38 -25.75 18.19
C GLY A 497 20.72 -26.65 19.38
N SER A 498 21.71 -26.26 20.18
CA SER A 498 22.18 -26.98 21.37
C SER A 498 21.99 -26.14 22.64
N ASP A 499 21.59 -26.79 23.74
CA ASP A 499 21.50 -26.16 25.06
C ASP A 499 22.92 -26.01 25.63
N ALA A 500 23.62 -24.93 25.25
CA ALA A 500 24.98 -24.70 25.72
C ALA A 500 24.97 -24.33 27.21
N THR A 501 25.64 -25.14 28.03
CA THR A 501 25.98 -24.79 29.41
C THR A 501 27.03 -23.67 29.37
N ALA A 502 26.70 -22.51 29.95
CA ALA A 502 27.50 -21.28 29.86
C ALA A 502 28.81 -21.37 30.69
N PRO A 503 29.88 -20.62 30.33
CA PRO A 503 30.90 -20.21 31.28
C PRO A 503 30.31 -19.14 32.22
N SER A 504 30.51 -19.33 33.53
CA SER A 504 30.07 -18.44 34.59
C SER A 504 30.69 -17.05 34.45
N ASP A 505 29.85 -16.02 34.32
CA ASP A 505 30.29 -14.64 34.54
C ASP A 505 30.48 -14.43 36.05
N GLY A 506 31.72 -14.15 36.43
CA GLY A 506 32.12 -14.04 37.82
C GLY A 506 31.87 -12.64 38.36
N ARG A 507 30.79 -12.44 39.12
CA ARG A 507 30.85 -11.62 40.34
C ARG A 507 29.74 -11.94 41.36
N ARG A 508 30.20 -12.67 42.38
CA ARG A 508 29.85 -12.74 43.82
C ARG A 508 28.47 -12.27 44.33
N ASP A 509 27.89 -13.23 45.05
CA ASP A 509 27.09 -13.15 46.28
C ASP A 509 25.58 -12.90 46.19
N GLY A 510 24.83 -13.99 46.45
CA GLY A 510 23.76 -13.95 47.44
C GLY A 510 22.41 -14.57 47.05
N GLY A 511 22.28 -15.90 47.12
CA GLY A 511 21.12 -16.49 47.80
C GLY A 511 20.13 -17.36 47.00
N VAL A 512 20.36 -18.68 47.07
CA VAL A 512 19.42 -19.76 47.50
C VAL A 512 18.18 -20.12 46.62
N VAL A 513 18.19 -21.42 46.22
CA VAL A 513 17.14 -22.46 45.93
C VAL A 513 16.21 -22.28 44.71
N ASP A 514 16.32 -23.14 43.68
CA ASP A 514 15.81 -24.53 43.50
C ASP A 514 14.29 -24.62 43.36
N PHE A 515 13.82 -25.13 42.21
CA PHE A 515 12.80 -26.20 42.16
C PHE A 515 12.85 -26.93 40.79
N GLY A 516 13.42 -28.13 40.81
CA GLY A 516 12.70 -29.39 40.56
C GLY A 516 11.83 -29.54 39.29
N ALA A 517 12.31 -30.40 38.39
CA ALA A 517 11.54 -31.07 37.35
C ALA A 517 10.51 -32.08 37.92
N TYR A 518 9.29 -32.14 37.37
CA TYR A 518 8.41 -33.31 37.45
C TYR A 518 7.59 -33.54 36.16
N TYR A 519 7.89 -34.68 35.52
CA TYR A 519 7.06 -35.70 34.83
C TYR A 519 6.13 -35.40 33.62
N LEU A 520 6.40 -36.21 32.58
CA LEU A 520 5.44 -36.83 31.64
C LEU A 520 4.56 -37.88 32.34
N VAL A 521 3.33 -38.07 31.82
CA VAL A 521 2.53 -39.32 31.56
C VAL A 521 1.06 -38.84 31.51
N GLY A 522 0.30 -38.93 30.41
CA GLY A 522 -0.17 -40.14 29.73
C GLY A 522 -1.57 -40.53 30.26
N GLY A 523 -2.62 -40.43 29.44
CA GLY A 523 -3.97 -40.87 29.83
C GLY A 523 -5.06 -40.58 28.80
N SER A 524 -5.30 -41.55 27.91
CA SER A 524 -6.51 -41.67 27.10
C SER A 524 -7.63 -42.31 27.91
N CYS A 525 -8.90 -41.89 27.71
CA CYS A 525 -10.07 -42.78 27.78
C CYS A 525 -11.28 -42.16 27.06
N SER A 526 -11.97 -43.03 26.35
CA SER A 526 -13.14 -42.86 25.48
C SER A 526 -14.48 -42.75 26.23
N GLY A 527 -15.44 -42.05 25.64
CA GLY A 527 -16.88 -42.18 25.95
C GLY A 527 -17.74 -41.11 25.26
N GLY A 528 -18.60 -41.51 24.32
CA GLY A 528 -19.84 -40.79 23.93
C GLY A 528 -21.01 -41.78 23.99
N PRO A 529 -22.20 -41.50 23.41
CA PRO A 529 -22.82 -40.23 23.00
C PRO A 529 -24.26 -40.06 23.57
N GLU A 530 -24.89 -38.89 23.37
CA GLU A 530 -26.35 -38.55 23.38
C GLU A 530 -26.46 -37.03 23.65
N GLY A 531 -27.25 -36.15 23.03
CA GLY A 531 -28.24 -36.15 21.97
C GLY A 531 -28.92 -34.75 21.92
N LEU A 532 -29.05 -34.19 20.70
CA LEU A 532 -30.11 -33.32 20.18
C LEU A 532 -30.33 -31.84 20.65
N ALA A 533 -30.36 -30.99 19.60
CA ALA A 533 -31.38 -29.95 19.28
C ALA A 533 -31.21 -28.48 19.76
N SER A 534 -30.79 -27.65 18.78
CA SER A 534 -31.36 -26.36 18.31
C SER A 534 -31.88 -25.30 19.29
N ALA A 535 -31.36 -24.08 19.16
CA ALA A 535 -32.15 -22.83 19.24
C ALA A 535 -31.43 -21.67 18.51
N GLU A 536 -31.98 -21.26 17.38
CA GLU A 536 -31.77 -19.96 16.73
C GLU A 536 -32.66 -18.88 17.38
N ALA A 537 -32.32 -17.61 17.11
CA ALA A 537 -33.13 -16.39 17.21
C ALA A 537 -33.25 -15.68 18.57
N ALA A 538 -32.59 -14.52 18.67
CA ALA A 538 -33.13 -13.34 19.35
C ALA A 538 -32.40 -12.08 18.85
N ALA A 539 -33.14 -11.20 18.17
CA ALA A 539 -33.05 -9.72 18.21
C ALA A 539 -33.45 -9.10 16.87
N ALA A 540 -34.75 -8.90 16.67
CA ALA A 540 -35.27 -7.79 15.88
C ALA A 540 -36.66 -7.41 16.40
N GLN A 541 -36.91 -6.11 16.42
CA GLN A 541 -38.18 -5.40 16.62
C GLN A 541 -38.53 -5.00 18.05
N ASP A 542 -38.22 -3.73 18.35
CA ASP A 542 -39.13 -2.88 19.10
C ASP A 542 -39.01 -1.44 18.58
N GLU A 543 -39.93 -1.04 17.70
CA GLU A 543 -40.36 0.36 17.50
C GLU A 543 -41.58 0.38 16.56
N ALA A 544 -42.78 0.45 17.13
CA ALA A 544 -43.91 1.21 16.60
C ALA A 544 -45.17 0.96 17.44
N ALA A 545 -45.52 1.89 18.33
CA ALA A 545 -46.90 2.10 18.76
C ALA A 545 -47.11 3.59 19.09
N SER A 546 -47.79 4.32 18.20
CA SER A 546 -49.13 4.90 18.44
C SER A 546 -48.98 6.42 18.59
N VAL A 547 -49.84 7.30 18.06
CA VAL A 547 -51.31 7.42 18.20
C VAL A 547 -51.88 8.33 17.05
N PRO A 548 -53.20 8.67 16.98
CA PRO A 548 -54.19 8.12 16.05
C PRO A 548 -54.79 9.16 15.06
N ALA A 549 -55.72 8.68 14.21
CA ALA A 549 -56.55 9.48 13.32
C ALA A 549 -57.88 9.91 13.96
N THR A 550 -58.31 11.14 13.68
CA THR A 550 -59.66 11.71 13.38
C THR A 550 -59.47 13.24 13.36
N ALA A 551 -60.07 14.08 12.52
CA ALA A 551 -61.16 14.01 11.55
C ALA A 551 -60.90 15.02 10.41
#